data_AF-A0A0F4LVX7-F1
#
_entry.id   AF-A0A0F4LVX7-F1
#
_cell.length_a   1.000
_cell.length_b   1.000
_cell.length_c   1.000
_cell.angle_alpha   90.00
_cell.angle_beta   90.00
_cell.angle_gamma   90.00
#
_symmetry.space_group_name_H-M   'P 1'
#
loop_
_entity.id
_entity.type
_entity.pdbx_description
1 polymer ?
#
loop_
_entity_poly.entity_id
_entity_poly.type
_entity_poly.pdbx_seq_one_letter_code
_entity_poly.pdbx_strand_id
1 'polypeptide(L)'
;MRKFGKFVDYFFTGMGFGAICYLCILTFANPGVPPTAKDVVSIFILSGLIGILSMIFKTDLPLLSAIIIHFIGSFILFLTMSFINNWLIGWDSIFVFILVYIIIWVIILLEQRKTVHKLNAKIKQRNFNRKS
;
A
#
# COMPACT_ATOMS: atom_id res chain seq x y z
N MET A 1 19.69 -13.42 -6.68
CA MET A 1 19.64 -11.95 -6.88
C MET A 1 18.27 -11.41 -7.34
N ARG A 2 17.54 -12.07 -8.26
CA ARG A 2 16.25 -11.55 -8.80
C ARG A 2 15.05 -11.47 -7.82
N LYS A 3 15.07 -12.22 -6.70
CA LYS A 3 14.01 -12.19 -5.67
C LYS A 3 14.20 -11.04 -4.66
N PHE A 4 15.44 -10.67 -4.37
CA PHE A 4 15.78 -9.62 -3.42
C PHE A 4 15.39 -8.23 -3.92
N GLY A 5 15.66 -7.92 -5.20
CA GLY A 5 15.22 -6.65 -5.80
C GLY A 5 13.71 -6.43 -5.69
N LYS A 6 12.90 -7.48 -5.93
CA LYS A 6 11.44 -7.39 -5.79
C LYS A 6 11.01 -7.10 -4.36
N PHE A 7 11.65 -7.71 -3.36
CA PHE A 7 11.36 -7.46 -1.96
C PHE A 7 11.61 -6.00 -1.58
N VAL A 8 12.75 -5.47 -2.05
CA VAL A 8 13.13 -4.06 -1.88
C VAL A 8 12.13 -3.13 -2.56
N ASP A 9 11.74 -3.43 -3.80
CA ASP A 9 10.74 -2.65 -4.53
C ASP A 9 9.40 -2.58 -3.77
N TYR A 10 8.93 -3.71 -3.24
CA TYR A 10 7.71 -3.76 -2.42
C TYR A 10 7.83 -2.94 -1.14
N PHE A 11 8.95 -3.05 -0.45
CA PHE A 11 9.22 -2.29 0.76
C PHE A 11 9.20 -0.78 0.51
N PHE A 12 9.93 -0.31 -0.51
CA PHE A 12 9.96 1.12 -0.86
C PHE A 12 8.61 1.63 -1.39
N THR A 13 7.88 0.80 -2.13
CA THR A 13 6.51 1.14 -2.58
C THR A 13 5.59 1.33 -1.38
N GLY A 14 5.62 0.40 -0.41
CA GLY A 14 4.85 0.50 0.82
C GLY A 14 5.23 1.74 1.64
N MET A 15 6.53 2.01 1.77
CA MET A 15 7.06 3.21 2.42
C MET A 15 6.55 4.50 1.76
N GLY A 16 6.51 4.56 0.43
CA GLY A 16 5.98 5.69 -0.32
C GLY A 16 4.51 5.95 -0.01
N PHE A 17 3.66 4.93 -0.05
CA PHE A 17 2.26 5.06 0.35
C PHE A 17 2.11 5.51 1.80
N GLY A 18 2.85 4.89 2.73
CA GLY A 18 2.82 5.24 4.15
C GLY A 18 3.22 6.69 4.41
N ALA A 19 4.29 7.16 3.77
CA ALA A 19 4.78 8.53 3.90
C ALA A 19 3.74 9.55 3.40
N ILE A 20 3.16 9.32 2.22
CA ILE A 20 2.13 10.20 1.65
C ILE A 20 0.90 10.23 2.56
N CYS A 21 0.41 9.06 2.98
CA CYS A 21 -0.74 8.97 3.88
C CYS A 21 -0.50 9.68 5.20
N TYR A 22 0.68 9.51 5.81
CA TYR A 22 1.02 10.19 7.05
C TYR A 22 1.03 11.71 6.91
N LEU A 23 1.66 12.24 5.86
CA LEU A 23 1.68 13.68 5.60
C LEU A 23 0.28 14.24 5.36
N CYS A 24 -0.58 13.51 4.62
CA CYS A 24 -1.97 13.89 4.45
C CYS A 24 -2.74 13.91 5.78
N ILE A 25 -2.56 12.88 6.63
CA ILE A 25 -3.21 12.83 7.95
C ILE A 25 -2.74 13.99 8.82
N LEU A 26 -1.44 14.28 8.85
CA LEU A 26 -0.90 15.39 9.62
C LEU A 26 -1.41 16.75 9.13
N THR A 27 -1.53 16.90 7.82
CA THR A 27 -1.95 18.17 7.21
C THR A 27 -3.45 18.42 7.39
N PHE A 28 -4.29 17.41 7.18
CA PHE A 28 -5.75 17.58 7.10
C PHE A 28 -6.51 17.10 8.33
N ALA A 29 -6.04 16.04 9.00
CA ALA A 29 -6.75 15.46 10.14
C ALA A 29 -6.18 15.92 11.49
N ASN A 30 -4.88 16.19 11.57
CA ASN A 30 -4.21 16.62 12.80
C ASN A 30 -3.36 17.89 12.59
N PRO A 31 -3.96 19.00 12.12
CA PRO A 31 -3.22 20.21 11.82
C PRO A 31 -2.52 20.74 13.08
N GLY A 32 -1.23 21.05 12.95
CA GLY A 32 -0.41 21.64 14.02
C GLY A 32 0.28 20.63 14.94
N VAL A 33 0.07 19.32 14.76
CA VAL A 33 0.87 18.30 15.45
C VAL A 33 2.23 18.17 14.74
N PRO A 34 3.38 18.42 15.39
CA PRO A 34 4.68 18.28 14.76
C PRO A 34 5.03 16.79 14.57
N PRO A 35 5.60 16.40 13.42
CA PRO A 35 6.04 15.03 13.21
C PRO A 35 7.26 14.74 14.07
N THR A 36 7.22 13.67 14.88
CA THR A 36 8.42 13.26 15.63
C THR A 36 9.27 12.30 14.81
N ALA A 37 10.59 12.28 15.08
CA ALA A 37 11.49 11.33 14.42
C ALA A 37 11.06 9.88 14.67
N LYS A 38 10.50 9.59 15.85
CA LYS A 38 9.96 8.28 16.21
C LYS A 38 8.77 7.91 15.31
N ASP A 39 7.80 8.82 15.16
CA ASP A 39 6.64 8.59 14.30
C ASP A 39 7.05 8.30 12.86
N VAL A 40 7.93 9.13 12.30
CA VAL A 40 8.40 9.01 10.91
C VAL A 40 9.12 7.68 10.68
N VAL A 41 10.03 7.29 11.57
CA VAL A 41 10.78 6.04 11.45
C VAL A 41 9.85 4.83 11.59
N SER A 42 8.95 4.84 12.58
CA SER A 42 7.97 3.77 12.76
C SER A 42 7.07 3.62 11.55
N ILE A 43 6.62 4.73 10.95
CA ILE A 43 5.82 4.72 9.73
C ILE A 43 6.58 4.13 8.57
N PHE A 44 7.81 4.55 8.33
CA PHE A 44 8.59 4.04 7.20
C PHE A 44 8.82 2.53 7.30
N ILE A 45 9.16 2.04 8.48
CA ILE A 45 9.39 0.61 8.70
C ILE A 45 8.08 -0.17 8.54
N LEU A 46 7.01 0.23 9.23
CA LEU A 46 5.76 -0.55 9.25
C LEU A 46 5.01 -0.47 7.92
N SER A 47 5.00 0.69 7.25
CA SER A 47 4.42 0.79 5.90
C SER A 47 5.24 0.05 4.85
N GLY A 48 6.57 -0.01 5.00
CA GLY A 48 7.40 -0.89 4.18
C GLY A 48 7.09 -2.37 4.40
N LEU A 49 6.84 -2.80 5.64
CA LEU A 49 6.38 -4.16 5.96
C LEU A 49 5.00 -4.47 5.36
N ILE A 50 4.07 -3.50 5.36
CA ILE A 50 2.78 -3.61 4.63
C ILE A 50 3.03 -3.77 3.12
N GLY A 51 3.99 -3.04 2.57
CA GLY A 51 4.43 -3.18 1.19
C GLY A 51 4.88 -4.61 0.88
N ILE A 52 5.73 -5.20 1.72
CA ILE A 52 6.15 -6.60 1.62
C ILE A 52 4.98 -7.56 1.76
N LEU A 53 4.04 -7.30 2.66
CA LEU A 53 2.84 -8.12 2.85
C LEU A 53 2.03 -8.24 1.54
N SER A 54 2.07 -7.21 0.69
CA SER A 54 1.45 -7.23 -0.65
C SER A 54 2.02 -8.31 -1.58
N MET A 55 3.14 -8.95 -1.25
CA MET A 55 3.63 -10.13 -1.96
C MET A 55 2.67 -11.31 -1.87
N ILE A 56 1.76 -11.33 -0.89
CA ILE A 56 0.74 -12.38 -0.78
C ILE A 56 -0.18 -12.45 -2.01
N PHE A 57 -0.34 -11.35 -2.75
CA PHE A 57 -1.10 -11.35 -4.00
C PHE A 57 -0.41 -12.08 -5.16
N LYS A 58 0.83 -12.52 -4.98
CA LYS A 58 1.59 -13.32 -5.97
C LYS A 58 1.60 -14.82 -5.68
N THR A 59 0.98 -15.26 -4.59
CA THR A 59 0.84 -16.68 -4.29
C THR A 59 -0.37 -17.26 -5.02
N ASP A 60 -0.48 -18.59 -5.04
CA ASP A 60 -1.63 -19.29 -5.64
C ASP A 60 -2.90 -19.23 -4.77
N LEU A 61 -2.92 -18.34 -3.76
CA LEU A 61 -4.09 -18.17 -2.91
C LEU A 61 -5.26 -17.56 -3.70
N PRO A 62 -6.51 -17.93 -3.36
CA PRO A 62 -7.67 -17.23 -3.88
C PRO A 62 -7.57 -15.73 -3.58
N LEU A 63 -7.94 -14.90 -4.56
CA LEU A 63 -7.83 -13.45 -4.44
C LEU A 63 -8.53 -12.92 -3.19
N LEU A 64 -9.73 -13.44 -2.88
CA LEU A 64 -10.47 -13.06 -1.68
C LEU A 64 -9.69 -13.37 -0.39
N SER A 65 -9.09 -14.56 -0.29
CA SER A 65 -8.27 -14.95 0.85
C SER A 65 -7.02 -14.08 0.99
N ALA A 66 -6.35 -13.78 -0.13
CA ALA A 66 -5.19 -12.88 -0.13
C ALA A 66 -5.56 -11.45 0.33
N ILE A 67 -6.72 -10.93 -0.08
CA ILE A 67 -7.24 -9.63 0.36
C ILE A 67 -7.49 -9.63 1.86
N ILE A 68 -8.15 -10.68 2.38
CA ILE A 68 -8.47 -10.78 3.81
C ILE A 68 -7.18 -10.84 4.64
N ILE A 69 -6.22 -11.68 4.25
CA ILE A 69 -4.94 -11.79 4.97
C ILE A 69 -4.16 -10.48 4.91
N HIS A 70 -4.12 -9.82 3.75
CA HIS A 70 -3.46 -8.52 3.60
C HIS A 70 -4.10 -7.45 4.47
N PHE A 71 -5.44 -7.41 4.51
CA PHE A 71 -6.19 -6.47 5.34
C PHE A 71 -5.90 -6.69 6.83
N ILE A 72 -6.01 -7.93 7.30
CA ILE A 72 -5.74 -8.28 8.70
C ILE A 72 -4.28 -7.97 9.07
N GLY A 73 -3.32 -8.37 8.23
CA GLY A 73 -1.91 -8.11 8.49
C GLY A 73 -1.58 -6.62 8.49
N SER A 74 -2.17 -5.84 7.58
CA SER A 74 -2.02 -4.38 7.56
C SER A 74 -2.63 -3.73 8.80
N PHE A 75 -3.77 -4.25 9.27
CA PHE A 75 -4.40 -3.77 10.50
C PHE A 75 -3.57 -4.08 11.74
N ILE A 76 -3.00 -5.30 11.84
CA ILE A 76 -2.09 -5.66 12.95
C ILE A 76 -0.85 -4.76 12.94
N LEU A 77 -0.28 -4.48 11.77
CA LEU A 77 0.86 -3.57 11.65
C LEU A 77 0.49 -2.13 12.06
N PHE A 78 -0.71 -1.67 11.71
CA PHE A 78 -1.23 -0.38 12.16
C PHE A 78 -1.44 -0.30 13.68
N LEU A 79 -1.99 -1.34 14.30
CA LEU A 79 -2.11 -1.43 15.77
C LEU A 79 -0.73 -1.42 16.44
N THR A 80 0.22 -2.17 15.88
CA THR A 80 1.60 -2.21 16.34
C THR A 80 2.25 -0.84 16.27
N MET A 81 2.02 -0.10 15.17
CA MET A 81 2.51 1.27 15.00
C MET A 81 1.95 2.20 16.07
N SER A 82 0.64 2.16 16.26
CA SER A 82 -0.07 2.99 17.23
C SER A 82 0.42 2.71 18.65
N PHE A 83 0.65 1.44 18.99
CA PHE A 83 1.22 1.03 20.27
C PHE A 83 2.65 1.56 20.45
N ILE A 84 3.52 1.42 19.45
CA ILE A 84 4.90 1.93 19.52
C ILE A 84 4.91 3.43 19.72
N ASN A 85 4.05 4.18 19.02
CA ASN A 85 4.01 5.64 19.08
C ASN A 85 3.13 6.19 20.21
N ASN A 86 2.52 5.34 21.04
CA ASN A 86 1.56 5.73 22.08
C ASN A 86 0.38 6.56 21.55
N TRP A 87 -0.07 6.28 20.33
CA TRP A 87 -1.23 6.95 19.75
C TRP A 87 -2.52 6.35 20.32
N LEU A 88 -3.45 7.22 20.70
CA LEU A 88 -4.78 6.80 21.13
C LEU A 88 -5.56 6.26 19.92
N ILE A 89 -5.96 4.99 20.01
CA ILE A 89 -6.78 4.33 18.98
C ILE A 89 -8.24 4.53 19.35
N GLY A 90 -8.88 5.53 18.74
CA GLY A 90 -10.31 5.73 18.80
C GLY A 90 -11.04 5.18 17.56
N TRP A 91 -12.36 5.35 17.55
CA TRP A 91 -13.22 5.01 16.40
C TRP A 91 -12.88 5.83 15.15
N ASP A 92 -12.43 7.07 15.35
CA ASP A 92 -11.89 7.97 14.33
C ASP A 92 -10.63 7.40 13.68
N SER A 93 -9.67 6.91 14.46
CA SER A 93 -8.43 6.29 13.96
C SER A 93 -8.73 5.05 13.10
N ILE A 94 -9.69 4.21 13.52
CA ILE A 94 -10.12 3.03 12.75
C ILE A 94 -10.82 3.46 11.45
N PHE A 95 -11.68 4.47 11.49
CA PHE A 95 -12.35 4.99 10.31
C PHE A 95 -11.35 5.54 9.28
N VAL A 96 -10.36 6.33 9.73
CA VAL A 96 -9.29 6.84 8.88
C VAL A 96 -8.48 5.70 8.27
N PHE A 97 -8.15 4.66 9.05
CA PHE A 97 -7.46 3.48 8.52
C PHE A 97 -8.25 2.81 7.39
N ILE A 98 -9.55 2.54 7.60
CA ILE A 98 -10.42 1.91 6.59
C ILE A 98 -10.49 2.80 5.34
N LEU A 99 -10.68 4.11 5.51
CA LEU A 99 -10.75 5.06 4.41
C LEU A 99 -9.46 5.06 3.58
N VAL A 100 -8.31 5.17 4.24
CA VAL A 100 -6.98 5.13 3.58
C VAL A 100 -6.78 3.79 2.86
N TYR A 101 -7.14 2.68 3.49
CA TYR A 101 -7.03 1.35 2.88
C TYR A 101 -7.85 1.24 1.59
N ILE A 102 -9.09 1.72 1.60
CA ILE A 102 -9.96 1.75 0.41
C ILE A 102 -9.35 2.65 -0.67
N ILE A 103 -8.87 3.84 -0.33
CA ILE A 103 -8.26 4.78 -1.28
C ILE A 103 -7.04 4.15 -1.96
N ILE A 104 -6.12 3.55 -1.19
CA ILE A 104 -4.94 2.87 -1.73
C ILE A 104 -5.37 1.74 -2.67
N TRP A 105 -6.37 0.94 -2.29
CA TRP A 105 -6.90 -0.12 -3.14
C TRP A 105 -7.48 0.40 -4.46
N VAL A 106 -8.24 1.50 -4.42
CA VAL A 106 -8.78 2.14 -5.63
C VAL A 106 -7.64 2.60 -6.54
N ILE A 107 -6.60 3.23 -6.00
CA ILE A 107 -5.43 3.67 -6.76
C ILE A 107 -4.77 2.46 -7.45
N ILE A 108 -4.53 1.37 -6.71
CA ILE A 108 -3.91 0.14 -7.25
C ILE A 108 -4.78 -0.46 -8.37
N LEU A 109 -6.11 -0.55 -8.17
CA LEU A 109 -7.02 -1.07 -9.19
C LEU A 109 -7.01 -0.22 -10.47
N LEU A 110 -6.94 1.11 -10.34
CA LEU A 110 -6.85 2.03 -11.48
C LEU A 110 -5.52 1.86 -12.23
N GLU A 111 -4.40 1.72 -11.53
CA GLU A 111 -3.10 1.47 -12.15
C GLU A 111 -3.06 0.12 -12.88
N GLN A 112 -3.63 -0.92 -12.29
CA GLN A 112 -3.74 -2.23 -12.93
C GLN A 112 -4.56 -2.15 -14.22
N ARG A 113 -5.74 -1.49 -14.20
CA ARG A 113 -6.56 -1.30 -15.40
C ARG A 113 -5.81 -0.57 -16.51
N LYS A 114 -5.07 0.49 -16.19
CA LYS A 114 -4.23 1.23 -17.16
C LYS A 114 -3.14 0.32 -17.75
N THR A 115 -2.52 -0.51 -16.94
CA THR A 115 -1.46 -1.43 -17.36
C THR A 115 -2.00 -2.51 -18.31
N VAL A 116 -3.14 -3.12 -17.97
CA VAL A 116 -3.82 -4.10 -18.83
C VAL A 116 -4.22 -3.46 -20.17
N HIS A 117 -4.77 -2.24 -20.15
CA HIS A 117 -5.17 -1.54 -21.37
C HIS A 117 -3.97 -1.24 -22.28
N LYS A 118 -2.84 -0.78 -21.72
CA LYS A 118 -1.59 -0.55 -22.46
C LYS A 118 -1.01 -1.83 -23.06
N LEU A 119 -1.09 -2.97 -22.35
CA LEU A 119 -0.65 -4.27 -22.86
C LEU A 119 -1.52 -4.73 -24.04
N ASN A 120 -2.85 -4.66 -23.90
CA ASN A 120 -3.78 -5.03 -24.96
C ASN A 120 -3.62 -4.15 -26.20
N ALA A 121 -3.37 -2.85 -26.02
CA ALA A 121 -3.07 -1.93 -27.13
C ALA A 121 -1.78 -2.33 -27.88
N LYS A 122 -0.70 -2.68 -27.17
CA LYS A 122 0.55 -3.14 -27.79
C LYS A 122 0.40 -4.47 -28.53
N ILE A 123 -0.40 -5.40 -28.01
CA ILE A 123 -0.69 -6.69 -28.69
C ILE A 123 -1.47 -6.43 -29.99
N LYS A 124 -2.49 -5.57 -29.95
CA LYS A 124 -3.29 -5.21 -31.12
C LYS A 124 -2.44 -4.55 -32.22
N GLN A 125 -1.52 -3.68 -31.84
CA GLN A 125 -0.61 -2.99 -32.77
C GLN A 125 0.39 -3.96 -33.42
N ARG A 126 0.92 -4.92 -32.66
CA ARG A 126 1.80 -5.98 -33.20
C ARG A 126 1.06 -6.93 -34.14
N ASN A 127 -0.18 -7.29 -33.84
CA ASN A 127 -0.99 -8.15 -34.71
C ASN A 127 -1.43 -7.44 -36.00
N PHE A 128 -1.62 -6.12 -35.95
CA PHE A 128 -1.90 -5.31 -37.14
C PHE A 128 -0.69 -5.23 -38.07
N ASN A 129 0.51 -4.94 -37.54
CA ASN A 129 1.75 -4.89 -38.33
C ASN A 129 2.21 -6.25 -38.90
N ARG A 130 1.65 -7.38 -38.42
CA ARG A 130 1.97 -8.72 -38.94
C ARG A 130 1.03 -9.18 -40.07
N LYS A 131 -0.05 -8.43 -40.33
CA LYS A 131 -1.05 -8.69 -41.38
C LYS A 131 -0.95 -7.70 -42.56
N SER A 132 -0.09 -6.69 -42.47
CA SER A 132 0.32 -5.79 -43.56
C SER A 132 1.65 -6.25 -44.14
#